data_AF-A0A1J4JXK9-F1
#
_entry.id   AF-A0A1J4JXK9-F1
#
_cell.length_a   1.000
_cell.length_b   1.000
_cell.length_c   1.000
_cell.angle_alpha   90.00
_cell.angle_beta   90.00
_cell.angle_gamma   90.00
#
_symmetry.space_group_name_H-M   'P 1'
#
loop_
_entity.id
_entity.type
_entity.pdbx_description
1 polymer ?
#
loop_
_entity_poly.entity_id
_entity_poly.type
_entity_poly.pdbx_seq_one_letter_code
_entity_poly.pdbx_strand_id
1 'polypeptide(L)'
;MNASKKDLLKDINTVVEHSRNKVKFHRAGIQAQESFIEKLKELINKEAPEFNEKFAEIQEHFGRILAKEKALVNAEERCAEDLNDISARFDVVFRLSEESAACKRKVKDCRTKIEKLRKDLELDELKGGAKKYKIEGDINRAIEAKKAAIDAAENKLLEFIDVKERYAIFKVGRLQHAYQAYGKAIASTMAELSTESESFTNLLNETQENIDNILESGPSGETPSQE
;
A
#
# COMPACT_ATOMS: atom_id res chain seq x y z
N MET A 1 -25.41 9.16 5.41
CA MET A 1 -24.75 7.86 5.70
C MET A 1 -23.54 8.13 6.57
N ASN A 2 -23.52 7.65 7.81
CA ASN A 2 -22.32 7.67 8.65
C ASN A 2 -21.58 6.35 8.42
N ALA A 3 -20.92 6.20 7.27
CA ALA A 3 -19.98 5.11 7.07
C ALA A 3 -18.78 5.34 7.99
N SER A 4 -18.31 4.30 8.68
CA SER A 4 -17.11 4.44 9.51
C SER A 4 -15.89 4.67 8.62
N LYS A 5 -14.84 5.30 9.15
CA LYS A 5 -13.54 5.43 8.45
C LYS A 5 -13.05 4.07 7.92
N LYS A 6 -13.25 3.01 8.72
CA LYS A 6 -12.86 1.64 8.36
C LYS A 6 -13.60 1.15 7.11
N ASP A 7 -14.90 1.43 6.99
CA ASP A 7 -15.69 1.04 5.83
C ASP A 7 -15.27 1.80 4.58
N LEU A 8 -14.97 3.10 4.72
CA LEU A 8 -14.54 3.97 3.62
C LEU A 8 -13.15 3.61 3.07
N LEU A 9 -12.30 2.99 3.89
CA LEU A 9 -10.94 2.58 3.53
C LEU A 9 -10.79 1.06 3.33
N LYS A 10 -11.87 0.29 3.41
CA LYS A 10 -11.82 -1.18 3.43
C LYS A 10 -11.05 -1.73 2.23
N ASP A 11 -11.38 -1.29 1.03
CA ASP A 11 -10.84 -1.85 -0.20
C ASP A 11 -9.35 -1.55 -0.34
N ILE A 12 -8.94 -0.29 -0.13
CA ILE A 12 -7.55 0.12 -0.24
C ILE A 12 -6.68 -0.53 0.84
N ASN A 13 -7.18 -0.67 2.08
CA ASN A 13 -6.46 -1.36 3.14
C ASN A 13 -6.30 -2.85 2.85
N THR A 14 -7.33 -3.48 2.28
CA THR A 14 -7.28 -4.89 1.85
C THR A 14 -6.22 -5.08 0.77
N VAL A 15 -6.16 -4.18 -0.22
CA VAL A 15 -5.12 -4.21 -1.25
C VAL A 15 -3.73 -4.06 -0.64
N VAL A 16 -3.52 -3.06 0.22
CA VAL A 16 -2.22 -2.82 0.88
C VAL A 16 -1.78 -4.04 1.69
N GLU A 17 -2.69 -4.64 2.46
CA GLU A 17 -2.41 -5.85 3.25
C GLU A 17 -1.98 -7.01 2.35
N HIS A 18 -2.73 -7.30 1.29
CA HIS A 18 -2.38 -8.35 0.34
C HIS A 18 -1.06 -8.08 -0.38
N SER A 19 -0.79 -6.82 -0.77
CA SER A 19 0.47 -6.43 -1.38
C SER A 19 1.66 -6.64 -0.44
N ARG A 20 1.54 -6.26 0.84
CA ARG A 20 2.59 -6.49 1.85
C ARG A 20 2.82 -7.98 2.11
N ASN A 21 1.74 -8.77 2.15
CA ASN A 21 1.85 -10.22 2.28
C ASN A 21 2.57 -10.84 1.07
N LYS A 22 2.26 -10.39 -0.15
CA LYS A 22 2.97 -10.83 -1.36
C LYS A 22 4.47 -10.52 -1.26
N VAL A 23 4.84 -9.30 -0.90
CA VAL A 23 6.24 -8.89 -0.69
C VAL A 23 6.95 -9.80 0.31
N LYS A 24 6.29 -10.10 1.44
CA LYS A 24 6.83 -11.02 2.46
C LYS A 24 7.11 -12.41 1.89
N PHE A 25 6.15 -13.00 1.18
CA PHE A 25 6.32 -14.32 0.58
C PHE A 25 7.39 -14.33 -0.50
N HIS A 26 7.43 -13.30 -1.34
CA HIS A 26 8.43 -13.17 -2.39
C HIS A 26 9.84 -13.06 -1.81
N ARG A 27 10.05 -12.22 -0.78
CA ARG A 27 11.33 -12.15 -0.05
C ARG A 27 11.74 -13.48 0.58
N ALA A 28 10.80 -14.20 1.17
CA ALA A 28 11.06 -15.53 1.73
C ALA A 28 11.48 -16.54 0.64
N GLY A 29 10.87 -16.47 -0.55
CA GLY A 29 11.26 -17.28 -1.70
C GLY A 29 12.69 -17.01 -2.16
N ILE A 30 13.07 -15.74 -2.29
CA ILE A 30 14.45 -15.33 -2.62
C ILE A 30 15.44 -15.88 -1.58
N GLN A 31 15.15 -15.72 -0.29
CA GLN A 31 16.01 -16.23 0.79
C GLN A 31 16.18 -17.75 0.76
N ALA A 32 15.11 -18.48 0.42
CA ALA A 32 15.16 -19.93 0.27
C ALA A 32 16.06 -20.33 -0.92
N GLN A 33 15.99 -19.60 -2.03
CA GLN A 33 16.85 -19.83 -3.21
C GLN A 33 18.32 -19.50 -2.92
N GLU A 34 18.60 -18.42 -2.20
CA GLU A 34 19.96 -18.11 -1.72
C GLU A 34 20.49 -19.20 -0.80
N SER A 35 19.67 -19.67 0.14
CA SER A 35 20.07 -20.76 1.04
C SER A 35 20.35 -22.06 0.27
N PHE A 36 19.53 -22.35 -0.74
CA PHE A 36 19.70 -23.52 -1.59
C PHE A 36 21.04 -23.49 -2.33
N ILE A 37 21.39 -22.39 -2.99
CA ILE A 37 22.64 -22.32 -3.77
C ILE A 37 23.88 -22.43 -2.88
N GLU A 38 23.84 -21.84 -1.67
CA GLU A 38 24.93 -21.99 -0.69
C GLU A 38 25.06 -23.43 -0.18
N LYS A 39 23.95 -24.13 0.08
CA LYS A 39 24.00 -25.55 0.47
C LYS A 39 24.48 -26.45 -0.66
N LEU A 40 24.13 -26.14 -1.90
CA LEU A 40 24.65 -26.86 -3.05
C LEU A 40 26.16 -26.63 -3.21
N LYS A 41 26.65 -25.42 -2.96
CA LYS A 41 28.09 -25.11 -2.90
C LYS A 41 28.82 -25.96 -1.86
N GLU A 42 28.27 -26.04 -0.64
CA GLU A 42 28.84 -26.84 0.44
C GLU A 42 28.93 -28.33 0.06
N LEU A 43 27.93 -28.84 -0.67
CA LEU A 43 27.91 -30.22 -1.15
C LEU A 43 29.01 -30.45 -2.21
N ILE A 44 29.08 -29.59 -3.23
CA ILE A 44 30.06 -29.73 -4.32
C ILE A 44 31.49 -29.62 -3.79
N ASN A 45 31.75 -28.67 -2.89
CA ASN A 45 33.06 -28.54 -2.24
C ASN A 45 33.53 -29.82 -1.52
N LYS A 46 32.60 -30.64 -1.01
CA LYS A 46 32.89 -31.85 -0.25
C LYS A 46 32.93 -33.11 -1.10
N GLU A 47 31.96 -33.26 -2.00
CA GLU A 47 31.71 -34.51 -2.71
C GLU A 47 32.30 -34.51 -4.13
N ALA A 48 32.44 -33.34 -4.75
CA ALA A 48 32.93 -33.23 -6.14
C ALA A 48 33.68 -31.90 -6.38
N PRO A 49 34.81 -31.66 -5.67
CA PRO A 49 35.54 -30.39 -5.70
C PRO A 49 36.09 -30.01 -7.08
N GLU A 50 36.24 -30.98 -7.99
CA GLU A 50 36.60 -30.76 -9.39
C GLU A 50 35.60 -29.86 -10.14
N PHE A 51 34.34 -29.77 -9.68
CA PHE A 51 33.33 -28.90 -10.26
C PHE A 51 33.23 -27.53 -9.59
N ASN A 52 34.10 -27.20 -8.63
CA ASN A 52 34.02 -25.94 -7.89
C ASN A 52 34.08 -24.69 -8.80
N GLU A 53 34.96 -24.71 -9.81
CA GLU A 53 35.10 -23.60 -10.75
C GLU A 53 33.81 -23.42 -11.57
N LYS A 54 33.30 -24.51 -12.15
CA LYS A 54 32.07 -24.46 -12.95
C LYS A 54 30.85 -24.09 -12.11
N PHE A 55 30.78 -24.59 -10.88
CA PHE A 55 29.71 -24.23 -9.96
C PHE A 55 29.78 -22.76 -9.53
N ALA A 56 30.97 -22.16 -9.44
CA ALA A 56 31.10 -20.73 -9.17
C ALA A 56 30.48 -19.89 -10.30
N GLU A 57 30.65 -20.30 -11.57
CA GLU A 57 29.97 -19.66 -12.71
C GLU A 57 28.43 -19.79 -12.61
N ILE A 58 27.93 -21.00 -12.32
CA ILE A 58 26.50 -21.25 -12.10
C ILE A 58 25.96 -20.36 -10.98
N GLN A 59 26.67 -20.28 -9.86
CA GLN A 59 26.31 -19.44 -8.73
C GLN A 59 26.26 -17.95 -9.12
N GLU A 60 27.18 -17.48 -9.95
CA GLU A 60 27.20 -16.09 -10.42
C GLU A 60 25.97 -15.76 -11.28
N HIS A 61 25.65 -16.60 -12.26
CA HIS A 61 24.46 -16.42 -13.10
C HIS A 61 23.16 -16.50 -12.28
N PHE A 62 23.06 -17.48 -11.38
CA PHE A 62 21.91 -17.59 -10.49
C PHE A 62 21.78 -16.37 -9.57
N GLY A 63 22.90 -15.86 -9.06
CA GLY A 63 22.96 -14.64 -8.26
C GLY A 63 22.47 -13.41 -9.02
N ARG A 64 22.76 -13.30 -10.33
CA ARG A 64 22.20 -12.23 -11.19
C ARG A 64 20.68 -12.34 -11.30
N ILE A 65 20.13 -13.53 -11.52
CA ILE A 65 18.66 -13.76 -11.55
C ILE A 65 18.04 -13.31 -10.22
N LEU A 66 18.59 -13.75 -9.09
CA LEU A 66 18.10 -13.36 -7.76
C LEU A 66 18.19 -11.85 -7.52
N ALA A 67 19.23 -11.17 -8.03
CA ALA A 67 19.34 -9.72 -7.93
C ALA A 67 18.20 -9.00 -8.67
N LYS A 68 17.74 -9.55 -9.81
CA LYS A 68 16.57 -9.03 -10.53
C LYS A 68 15.28 -9.24 -9.75
N GLU A 69 15.08 -10.43 -9.18
CA GLU A 69 13.91 -10.70 -8.31
C GLU A 69 13.89 -9.79 -7.07
N LYS A 70 15.05 -9.53 -6.47
CA LYS A 70 15.19 -8.54 -5.39
C LYS A 70 14.79 -7.13 -5.82
N ALA A 71 15.17 -6.70 -7.03
CA ALA A 71 14.75 -5.41 -7.55
C ALA A 71 13.22 -5.34 -7.74
N LEU A 72 12.62 -6.43 -8.25
CA LEU A 72 11.17 -6.51 -8.44
C LEU A 72 10.41 -6.47 -7.11
N VAL A 73 10.82 -7.25 -6.11
CA VAL A 73 10.13 -7.25 -4.81
C VAL A 73 10.25 -5.90 -4.08
N ASN A 74 11.33 -5.15 -4.29
CA ASN A 74 11.47 -3.80 -3.76
C ASN A 74 10.53 -2.81 -4.48
N ALA A 75 10.31 -2.98 -5.78
CA ALA A 75 9.29 -2.21 -6.52
C ALA A 75 7.87 -2.57 -6.06
N GLU A 76 7.59 -3.85 -5.77
CA GLU A 76 6.33 -4.30 -5.16
C GLU A 76 6.08 -3.64 -3.80
N GLU A 77 7.11 -3.59 -2.94
CA GLU A 77 7.03 -2.93 -1.63
C GLU A 77 6.76 -1.43 -1.76
N ARG A 78 7.47 -0.74 -2.68
CA ARG A 78 7.24 0.69 -2.93
C ARG A 78 5.81 0.97 -3.41
N CYS A 79 5.28 0.10 -4.28
CA CYS A 79 3.90 0.18 -4.74
C CYS A 79 2.91 0.05 -3.57
N ALA A 80 3.13 -0.92 -2.67
CA ALA A 80 2.30 -1.11 -1.48
C ALA A 80 2.32 0.13 -0.57
N GLU A 81 3.49 0.76 -0.38
CA GLU A 81 3.61 1.98 0.43
C GLU A 81 2.96 3.20 -0.23
N ASP A 82 3.05 3.34 -1.55
CA ASP A 82 2.31 4.39 -2.27
C ASP A 82 0.78 4.23 -2.10
N LEU A 83 0.27 3.01 -2.13
CA LEU A 83 -1.14 2.74 -1.86
C LEU A 83 -1.52 3.03 -0.39
N ASN A 84 -0.63 2.71 0.55
CA ASN A 84 -0.82 2.99 1.97
C ASN A 84 -0.86 4.51 2.27
N ASP A 85 -0.08 5.32 1.55
CA ASP A 85 -0.11 6.78 1.67
C ASP A 85 -1.52 7.36 1.39
N ILE A 86 -2.29 6.73 0.50
CA ILE A 86 -3.68 7.13 0.21
C ILE A 86 -4.54 6.96 1.46
N SER A 87 -4.50 5.78 2.08
CA SER A 87 -5.20 5.51 3.32
C SER A 87 -4.79 6.45 4.44
N ALA A 88 -3.49 6.67 4.63
CA ALA A 88 -2.96 7.51 5.70
C ALA A 88 -3.40 8.97 5.56
N ARG A 89 -3.45 9.51 4.35
CA ARG A 89 -3.87 10.91 4.12
C ARG A 89 -5.38 11.12 4.16
N PHE A 90 -6.18 10.06 4.06
CA PHE A 90 -7.63 10.15 4.19
C PHE A 90 -8.08 10.62 5.58
N ASP A 91 -7.24 10.44 6.60
CA ASP A 91 -7.51 10.84 7.99
C ASP A 91 -7.90 12.32 8.12
N VAL A 92 -7.23 13.19 7.37
CA VAL A 92 -7.50 14.62 7.37
C VAL A 92 -8.88 14.92 6.78
N VAL A 93 -9.22 14.25 5.67
CA VAL A 93 -10.52 14.39 5.00
C VAL A 93 -11.64 13.90 5.92
N PHE A 94 -11.44 12.75 6.56
CA PHE A 94 -12.42 12.16 7.46
C PHE A 94 -12.69 13.07 8.67
N ARG A 95 -11.63 13.57 9.33
CA ARG A 95 -11.76 14.50 10.46
C ARG A 95 -12.55 15.76 10.08
N LEU A 96 -12.22 16.39 8.95
CA LEU A 96 -12.93 17.59 8.49
C LEU A 96 -14.40 17.29 8.10
N SER A 97 -14.68 16.10 7.60
CA SER A 97 -16.07 15.65 7.37
C SER A 97 -16.85 15.58 8.69
N GLU A 98 -16.25 15.05 9.76
CA GLU A 98 -16.88 14.99 11.09
C GLU A 98 -17.09 16.38 11.70
N GLU A 99 -16.09 17.27 11.58
CA GLU A 99 -16.19 18.67 12.01
C GLU A 99 -17.30 19.42 11.25
N SER A 100 -17.35 19.28 9.93
CA SER A 100 -18.40 19.87 9.09
C SER A 100 -19.79 19.34 9.48
N ALA A 101 -19.92 18.04 9.74
CA ALA A 101 -21.16 17.45 10.22
C ALA A 101 -21.56 17.95 11.63
N ALA A 102 -20.59 18.19 12.52
CA ALA A 102 -20.84 18.78 13.84
C ALA A 102 -21.36 20.22 13.72
N CYS A 103 -20.76 21.05 12.86
CA CYS A 103 -21.24 22.41 12.62
C CYS A 103 -22.67 22.42 12.05
N LYS A 104 -22.97 21.53 11.09
CA LYS A 104 -24.34 21.37 10.55
C LYS A 104 -25.35 20.95 11.62
N ARG A 105 -24.96 20.05 12.53
CA ARG A 105 -25.80 19.67 13.69
C ARG A 105 -26.08 20.88 14.60
N LYS A 106 -25.06 21.69 14.89
CA LYS A 106 -25.23 22.92 15.71
C LYS A 106 -26.24 23.91 15.10
N VAL A 107 -26.23 24.09 13.78
CA VAL A 107 -27.25 24.91 13.09
C VAL A 107 -28.65 24.36 13.28
N LYS A 108 -28.81 23.03 13.18
CA LYS A 108 -30.09 22.35 13.42
C LYS A 108 -30.55 22.53 14.87
N ASP A 109 -29.66 22.37 15.84
CA ASP A 109 -29.98 22.53 17.26
C ASP A 109 -30.42 23.96 17.59
N CYS A 110 -29.73 24.97 17.04
CA CYS A 110 -30.14 26.37 17.15
C CYS A 110 -31.54 26.61 16.55
N ARG A 111 -31.84 26.02 15.38
CA ARG A 111 -33.16 26.10 14.76
C ARG A 111 -34.24 25.49 15.66
N THR A 112 -34.02 24.29 16.17
CA THR A 112 -34.95 23.61 17.09
C THR A 112 -35.16 24.42 18.38
N LYS A 113 -34.10 25.06 18.91
CA LYS A 113 -34.20 25.94 20.08
C LYS A 113 -35.08 27.17 19.80
N ILE A 114 -34.92 27.81 18.63
CA ILE A 114 -35.76 28.96 18.23
C ILE A 114 -37.22 28.53 18.10
N GLU A 115 -37.49 27.40 17.46
CA GLU A 115 -38.86 26.87 17.31
C GLU A 115 -39.51 26.58 18.66
N LYS A 116 -38.75 26.03 19.62
CA LYS A 116 -39.24 25.80 20.99
C LYS A 116 -39.55 27.12 21.71
N LEU A 117 -38.63 28.09 21.67
CA LEU A 117 -38.82 29.38 22.33
C LEU A 117 -40.01 30.17 21.75
N ARG A 118 -40.28 30.05 20.45
CA ARG A 118 -41.47 30.64 19.81
C ARG A 118 -42.77 30.03 20.35
N LYS A 119 -42.83 28.70 20.50
CA LYS A 119 -43.98 28.03 21.13
C LYS A 119 -44.14 28.42 22.60
N ASP A 120 -43.04 28.54 23.33
CA ASP A 120 -43.06 28.97 24.73
C ASP A 120 -43.58 30.42 24.86
N LEU A 121 -43.24 31.30 23.91
CA LEU A 121 -43.76 32.67 23.84
C LEU A 121 -45.28 32.69 23.62
N GLU A 122 -45.79 31.93 22.64
CA GLU A 122 -47.23 31.80 22.36
C GLU A 122 -48.00 31.31 23.61
N LEU A 123 -47.45 30.32 24.31
CA LEU A 123 -48.06 29.79 25.55
C LEU A 123 -48.01 30.79 26.71
N ASP A 124 -46.95 31.59 26.83
CA ASP A 124 -46.86 32.64 27.86
C ASP A 124 -47.86 33.76 27.59
N GLU A 125 -48.03 34.17 26.33
CA GLU A 125 -49.03 35.17 25.93
C GLU A 125 -50.46 34.73 26.29
N LEU A 126 -50.81 33.46 26.06
CA LEU A 126 -52.10 32.89 26.47
C LEU A 126 -52.29 32.85 28.00
N LYS A 127 -51.20 32.89 28.78
CA LYS A 127 -51.21 32.86 30.26
C LYS A 127 -51.04 34.26 30.89
N GLY A 128 -51.13 35.32 30.09
CA GLY A 128 -51.04 36.71 30.57
C GLY A 128 -49.68 37.38 30.41
N GLY A 129 -48.71 36.74 29.74
CA GLY A 129 -47.52 37.40 29.19
C GLY A 129 -46.44 37.83 30.20
N ALA A 130 -46.42 37.26 31.40
CA ALA A 130 -45.51 37.68 32.46
C ALA A 130 -44.01 37.50 32.14
N LYS A 131 -43.66 36.62 31.18
CA LYS A 131 -42.26 36.32 30.80
C LYS A 131 -41.93 36.76 29.37
N LYS A 132 -42.85 37.42 28.67
CA LYS A 132 -42.74 37.84 27.27
C LYS A 132 -41.37 38.42 26.91
N TYR A 133 -40.96 39.51 27.55
CA TYR A 133 -39.69 40.20 27.26
C TYR A 133 -38.45 39.31 27.45
N LYS A 134 -38.49 38.40 28.43
CA LYS A 134 -37.39 37.45 28.67
C LYS A 134 -37.30 36.43 27.54
N ILE A 135 -38.43 35.86 27.12
CA ILE A 135 -38.48 34.86 26.05
C ILE A 135 -38.10 35.51 24.71
N GLU A 136 -38.54 36.74 24.43
CA GLU A 136 -38.11 37.51 23.25
C GLU A 136 -36.59 37.76 23.25
N GLY A 137 -36.01 38.14 24.40
CA GLY A 137 -34.57 38.25 24.56
C GLY A 137 -33.83 36.92 24.30
N ASP A 138 -34.38 35.80 24.76
CA ASP A 138 -33.84 34.46 24.51
C ASP A 138 -33.93 34.05 23.04
N ILE A 139 -35.01 34.41 22.34
CA ILE A 139 -35.17 34.20 20.90
C ILE A 139 -34.10 34.98 20.13
N ASN A 140 -33.91 36.26 20.43
CA ASN A 140 -32.90 37.09 19.77
C ASN A 140 -31.48 36.54 19.98
N ARG A 141 -31.15 36.12 21.21
CA ARG A 141 -29.87 35.44 21.49
C ARG A 141 -29.72 34.14 20.71
N ALA A 142 -30.77 33.35 20.56
CA ALA A 142 -30.74 32.11 19.79
C ALA A 142 -30.62 32.37 18.28
N ILE A 143 -31.20 33.46 17.75
CA ILE A 143 -31.04 33.90 16.36
C ILE A 143 -29.59 34.30 16.08
N GLU A 144 -28.98 35.12 16.94
CA GLU A 144 -27.57 35.50 16.78
C GLU A 144 -26.64 34.27 16.88
N ALA A 145 -26.90 33.36 17.83
CA ALA A 145 -26.17 32.10 17.92
C ALA A 145 -26.34 31.22 16.65
N LYS A 146 -27.52 31.24 16.03
CA LYS A 146 -27.78 30.54 14.76
C LYS A 146 -26.98 31.14 13.61
N LYS A 147 -26.94 32.48 13.49
CA LYS A 147 -26.14 33.18 12.46
C LYS A 147 -24.67 32.78 12.58
N ALA A 148 -24.10 32.91 13.78
CA ALA A 148 -22.72 32.50 14.03
C ALA A 148 -22.47 30.99 13.74
N ALA A 149 -23.45 30.12 14.02
CA ALA A 149 -23.36 28.70 13.69
C ALA A 149 -23.42 28.43 12.18
N ILE A 150 -24.18 29.22 11.42
CA ILE A 150 -24.23 29.16 9.94
C ILE A 150 -22.88 29.56 9.38
N ASP A 151 -22.34 30.70 9.78
CA ASP A 151 -21.04 31.19 9.31
C ASP A 151 -19.92 30.18 9.61
N ALA A 152 -19.92 29.59 10.81
CA ALA A 152 -18.98 28.54 11.18
C ALA A 152 -19.16 27.26 10.33
N ALA A 153 -20.40 26.89 10.00
CA ALA A 153 -20.69 25.73 9.15
C ALA A 153 -20.28 25.96 7.69
N GLU A 154 -20.48 27.17 7.16
CA GLU A 154 -20.05 27.56 5.82
C GLU A 154 -18.52 27.54 5.70
N ASN A 155 -17.82 28.21 6.62
CA ASN A 155 -16.35 28.21 6.64
C ASN A 155 -15.77 26.80 6.71
N LYS A 156 -16.31 25.95 7.59
CA LYS A 156 -15.86 24.56 7.73
C LYS A 156 -16.20 23.71 6.51
N LEU A 157 -17.32 23.99 5.83
CA LEU A 157 -17.69 23.30 4.59
C LEU A 157 -16.74 23.67 3.44
N LEU A 158 -16.37 24.94 3.31
CA LEU A 158 -15.39 25.40 2.33
C LEU A 158 -14.02 24.75 2.55
N GLU A 159 -13.55 24.70 3.80
CA GLU A 159 -12.31 24.01 4.17
C GLU A 159 -12.37 22.52 3.82
N PHE A 160 -13.50 21.86 4.10
CA PHE A 160 -13.69 20.46 3.76
C PHE A 160 -13.69 20.21 2.24
N ILE A 161 -14.32 21.10 1.46
CA ILE A 161 -14.34 21.02 -0.01
C ILE A 161 -12.90 21.12 -0.55
N ASP A 162 -12.16 22.15 -0.15
CA ASP A 162 -10.78 22.37 -0.59
C ASP A 162 -9.87 21.17 -0.27
N VAL A 163 -9.93 20.65 0.97
CA VAL A 163 -9.12 19.48 1.35
C VAL A 163 -9.54 18.23 0.58
N LYS A 164 -10.83 18.06 0.29
CA LYS A 164 -11.33 16.92 -0.48
C LYS A 164 -10.86 16.98 -1.94
N GLU A 165 -10.82 18.17 -2.55
CA GLU A 165 -10.29 18.37 -3.90
C GLU A 165 -8.79 18.09 -3.96
N ARG A 166 -8.01 18.65 -3.02
CA ARG A 166 -6.57 18.36 -2.89
C ARG A 166 -6.30 16.87 -2.67
N TYR A 167 -7.10 16.21 -1.84
CA TYR A 167 -7.00 14.76 -1.63
C TYR A 167 -7.35 13.96 -2.89
N ALA A 168 -8.36 14.36 -3.66
CA ALA A 168 -8.72 13.68 -4.91
C ALA A 168 -7.58 13.73 -5.93
N ILE A 169 -6.95 14.91 -6.10
CA ILE A 169 -5.77 15.09 -6.96
C ILE A 169 -4.61 14.21 -6.45
N PHE A 170 -4.32 14.27 -5.15
CA PHE A 170 -3.28 13.45 -4.53
C PHE A 170 -3.53 11.95 -4.76
N LYS A 171 -4.75 11.48 -4.53
CA LYS A 171 -5.14 10.07 -4.68
C LYS A 171 -4.90 9.58 -6.10
N VAL A 172 -5.38 10.32 -7.10
CA VAL A 172 -5.21 9.96 -8.51
C VAL A 172 -3.73 9.95 -8.89
N GLY A 173 -2.99 11.00 -8.54
CA GLY A 173 -1.55 11.07 -8.82
C GLY A 173 -0.75 9.95 -8.16
N ARG A 174 -1.10 9.59 -6.91
CA ARG A 174 -0.45 8.50 -6.18
C ARG A 174 -0.77 7.12 -6.79
N LEU A 175 -2.01 6.87 -7.19
CA LEU A 175 -2.40 5.64 -7.89
C LEU A 175 -1.66 5.49 -9.22
N GLN A 176 -1.60 6.57 -10.00
CA GLN A 176 -0.87 6.59 -11.27
C GLN A 176 0.61 6.31 -11.05
N HIS A 177 1.24 6.99 -10.08
CA HIS A 177 2.63 6.76 -9.74
C HIS A 177 2.89 5.30 -9.34
N ALA A 178 2.10 4.75 -8.41
CA ALA A 178 2.26 3.39 -7.91
C ALA A 178 2.25 2.37 -9.04
N TYR A 179 1.19 2.37 -9.87
CA TYR A 179 1.03 1.38 -10.93
C TYR A 179 1.97 1.61 -12.13
N GLN A 180 2.28 2.86 -12.49
CA GLN A 180 3.21 3.13 -13.58
C GLN A 180 4.65 2.76 -13.19
N ALA A 181 5.08 3.12 -11.99
CA ALA A 181 6.42 2.77 -11.51
C ALA A 181 6.57 1.25 -11.39
N TYR A 182 5.57 0.59 -10.81
CA TYR A 182 5.58 -0.86 -10.67
C TYR A 182 5.48 -1.59 -12.02
N GLY A 183 4.60 -1.15 -12.92
CA GLY A 183 4.47 -1.72 -14.26
C GLY A 183 5.76 -1.59 -15.08
N LYS A 184 6.47 -0.46 -14.98
CA LYS A 184 7.80 -0.28 -15.58
C LYS A 184 8.84 -1.23 -14.98
N ALA A 185 8.84 -1.38 -13.65
CA ALA A 185 9.73 -2.31 -12.97
C ALA A 185 9.48 -3.76 -13.44
N ILE A 186 8.22 -4.20 -13.50
CA ILE A 186 7.87 -5.52 -14.05
C ILE A 186 8.40 -5.67 -15.47
N ALA A 187 8.11 -4.72 -16.37
CA ALA A 187 8.51 -4.83 -17.76
C ALA A 187 10.03 -4.93 -17.94
N SER A 188 10.79 -4.07 -17.23
CA SER A 188 12.26 -4.09 -17.27
C SER A 188 12.80 -5.38 -16.68
N THR A 189 12.36 -5.75 -15.47
CA THR A 189 12.84 -6.93 -14.78
C THR A 189 12.51 -8.21 -15.53
N MET A 190 11.32 -8.35 -16.12
CA MET A 190 10.96 -9.54 -16.87
C MET A 190 11.77 -9.69 -18.16
N ALA A 191 12.04 -8.58 -18.86
CA ALA A 191 12.92 -8.62 -20.03
C ALA A 191 14.35 -9.06 -19.65
N GLU A 192 14.90 -8.46 -18.60
CA GLU A 192 16.24 -8.79 -18.09
C GLU A 192 16.31 -10.24 -17.56
N LEU A 193 15.26 -10.69 -16.86
CA LEU A 193 15.19 -12.04 -16.30
C LEU A 193 15.06 -13.09 -17.40
N SER A 194 14.36 -12.80 -18.50
CA SER A 194 14.32 -13.69 -19.67
C SER A 194 15.71 -13.89 -20.26
N THR A 195 16.45 -12.80 -20.49
CA THR A 195 17.82 -12.86 -21.03
C THR A 195 18.78 -13.62 -20.11
N GLU A 196 18.76 -13.33 -18.80
CA GLU A 196 19.61 -14.03 -17.84
C GLU A 196 19.21 -15.51 -17.70
N SER A 197 17.91 -15.83 -17.78
CA SER A 197 17.42 -17.21 -17.68
C SER A 197 17.81 -18.04 -18.90
N GLU A 198 17.76 -17.46 -20.10
CA GLU A 198 18.27 -18.10 -21.33
C GLU A 198 19.77 -18.37 -21.23
N SER A 199 20.55 -17.36 -20.81
CA SER A 199 21.99 -17.52 -20.60
C SER A 199 22.32 -18.59 -19.56
N PHE A 200 21.57 -18.62 -18.46
CA PHE A 200 21.73 -19.62 -17.41
C PHE A 200 21.37 -21.04 -17.90
N THR A 201 20.29 -21.17 -18.67
CA THR A 201 19.89 -22.46 -19.26
C THR A 201 20.96 -23.00 -20.20
N ASN A 202 21.53 -22.14 -21.06
CA ASN A 202 22.62 -22.53 -21.96
C ASN A 202 23.84 -23.01 -21.17
N LEU A 203 24.23 -22.27 -20.12
CA LEU A 203 25.34 -22.65 -19.23
C LEU A 203 25.09 -24.03 -18.59
N LEU A 204 23.87 -24.30 -18.11
CA LEU A 204 23.53 -25.59 -17.52
C LEU A 204 23.57 -26.72 -18.55
N ASN A 205 23.08 -26.50 -19.77
CA ASN A 205 23.14 -27.50 -20.84
C ASN A 205 24.60 -27.82 -21.23
N GLU A 206 25.43 -26.80 -21.42
CA GLU A 206 26.86 -26.98 -21.68
C GLU A 206 27.56 -27.71 -20.54
N THR A 207 27.20 -27.41 -19.29
CA THR A 207 27.74 -28.09 -18.11
C THR A 207 27.34 -29.56 -18.08
N GLN A 208 26.07 -29.85 -18.39
CA GLN A 208 25.56 -31.21 -18.46
C GLN A 208 26.27 -32.03 -19.56
N GLU A 209 26.40 -31.48 -20.77
CA GLU A 209 27.12 -32.13 -21.87
C GLU A 209 28.58 -32.41 -21.51
N ASN A 210 29.25 -31.49 -20.82
CA ASN A 210 30.62 -31.70 -20.35
C ASN A 210 30.72 -32.81 -19.29
N ILE A 211 29.77 -32.88 -18.36
CA ILE A 211 29.71 -33.95 -17.35
C ILE A 211 29.45 -35.30 -18.03
N ASP A 212 28.50 -35.37 -18.95
CA ASP A 212 28.16 -36.60 -19.68
C ASP A 212 29.37 -37.09 -20.50
N ASN A 213 30.08 -36.18 -21.19
CA ASN A 213 31.32 -36.51 -21.88
C ASN A 213 32.38 -37.09 -20.92
N ILE A 214 32.55 -36.52 -19.72
CA ILE A 214 33.50 -37.06 -18.72
C ILE A 214 33.09 -38.47 -18.27
N LEU A 215 31.80 -38.71 -18.06
CA LEU A 215 31.27 -40.01 -17.64
C LEU A 215 31.37 -41.07 -18.75
N GLU A 216 31.13 -40.67 -20.00
CA GLU A 216 31.21 -41.54 -21.18
C GLU A 216 32.64 -41.84 -21.62
N SER A 217 33.58 -40.92 -21.38
CA SER A 217 35.01 -41.10 -21.68
C SER A 217 35.64 -42.28 -20.93
N GLY A 218 35.03 -42.71 -19.82
CA GLY A 218 35.57 -43.74 -18.92
C GLY A 218 36.93 -43.34 -18.30
N PRO A 219 37.41 -44.07 -17.27
CA PRO A 219 38.77 -43.88 -16.82
C PRO A 219 39.70 -44.30 -17.97
N SER A 220 40.46 -43.36 -18.52
CA SER A 220 41.55 -43.67 -19.45
C SER A 220 42.48 -44.65 -18.75
N GLY A 221 42.40 -45.91 -19.17
CA GLY A 221 43.18 -47.00 -18.64
C GLY A 221 44.67 -46.72 -18.81
N GLU A 222 45.31 -46.29 -17.73
CA GLU A 222 46.75 -46.43 -17.55
C GLU A 222 47.00 -47.34 -16.35
N THR A 223 47.05 -48.64 -16.63
CA THR A 223 48.10 -49.45 -16.04
C THR A 223 48.74 -50.21 -17.20
N PRO A 224 49.90 -49.77 -17.71
CA PRO A 224 50.67 -50.59 -18.61
C PRO A 224 51.13 -51.81 -17.82
N SER A 225 50.64 -52.98 -18.22
CA SER A 225 51.27 -54.26 -17.94
C SER A 225 52.70 -54.22 -18.51
N GLN A 226 53.71 -54.37 -17.66
CA GLN A 226 55.08 -54.82 -18.00
C GLN A 226 55.75 -55.18 -16.67
N GLU A 227 55.69 -56.45 -16.30
CA GLU A 227 56.76 -57.49 -16.41
C GLU A 227 57.53 -57.66 -15.10
#